data_AF-A0A2G5SI97-F1
#
_entry.id   AF-A0A2G5SI97-F1
#
_cell.length_a   1.000
_cell.length_b   1.000
_cell.length_c   1.000
_cell.angle_alpha   90.00
_cell.angle_beta   90.00
_cell.angle_gamma   90.00
#
_symmetry.space_group_name_H-M   'P 1'
#
loop_
_entity.id
_entity.type
_entity.pdbx_description
1 polymer ?
#
loop_
_entity_poly.entity_id
_entity_poly.type
_entity_poly.pdbx_seq_one_letter_code
_entity_poly.pdbx_strand_id
1 'polypeptide(L)'
;MFNNTNSSILFDIEYLIKYPDLALSAFGIVTNIIHICFLFQNSKIFIFLIFITGADLLHVFTALLDHVWNIITYIDHKNCSGYLNYFDMIFKSLIIIFFEFSDNSGAWISIFMSFKWSWNHVKKIATWIFGILFVYVSLYCSIMMIIFAYILPYSPCSSENIAQKFLKESNDAMAQALLWYIKLELIFGLARFFSNLLLLQMLQNLHLQR
;
A
#
# COMPACT_ATOMS: atom_id res chain seq x y z
N MET A 1 5.73 -38.12 -7.96
CA MET A 1 4.50 -38.11 -7.14
C MET A 1 4.82 -37.27 -5.91
N PHE A 2 4.74 -35.93 -6.04
CA PHE A 2 5.01 -35.01 -4.94
C PHE A 2 3.78 -34.94 -4.02
N ASN A 3 4.03 -34.91 -2.71
CA ASN A 3 3.06 -34.88 -1.62
C ASN A 3 2.11 -33.66 -1.79
N ASN A 4 0.98 -33.85 -2.47
CA ASN A 4 0.12 -32.78 -2.99
C ASN A 4 -0.98 -32.32 -2.01
N THR A 5 -1.04 -32.92 -0.82
CA THR A 5 -2.11 -32.67 0.16
C THR A 5 -1.81 -31.51 1.10
N ASN A 6 -0.52 -31.28 1.41
CA ASN A 6 -0.13 -30.19 2.30
C ASN A 6 -0.14 -28.84 1.59
N SER A 7 0.19 -28.80 0.29
CA SER A 7 0.09 -27.60 -0.53
C SER A 7 -1.36 -27.17 -0.70
N SER A 8 -2.27 -28.10 -1.02
CA SER A 8 -3.69 -27.78 -1.25
C SER A 8 -4.37 -27.19 -0.01
N ILE A 9 -4.12 -27.76 1.18
CA ILE A 9 -4.71 -27.26 2.43
C ILE A 9 -4.22 -25.84 2.75
N LEU A 10 -2.93 -25.55 2.52
CA LEU A 10 -2.34 -24.23 2.78
C LEU A 10 -2.93 -23.16 1.84
N PHE A 11 -3.11 -23.50 0.56
CA PHE A 11 -3.77 -22.63 -0.42
C PHE A 11 -5.24 -22.39 -0.08
N ASP A 12 -5.96 -23.40 0.40
CA ASP A 12 -7.36 -23.27 0.79
C ASP A 12 -7.53 -22.37 2.03
N ILE A 13 -6.60 -22.43 2.98
CA ILE A 13 -6.58 -21.53 4.16
C ILE A 13 -6.27 -20.09 3.74
N GLU A 14 -5.25 -19.88 2.91
CA GLU A 14 -4.90 -18.55 2.40
C GLU A 14 -6.09 -17.92 1.65
N TYR A 15 -6.84 -18.73 0.90
CA TYR A 15 -8.04 -18.28 0.21
C TYR A 15 -9.19 -17.97 1.16
N LEU A 16 -9.40 -18.79 2.19
CA LEU A 16 -10.47 -18.58 3.16
C LEU A 16 -10.30 -17.25 3.91
N ILE A 17 -9.05 -16.83 4.19
CA ILE A 17 -8.73 -15.57 4.86
C ILE A 17 -9.14 -14.34 4.01
N LYS A 18 -9.17 -14.47 2.67
CA LYS A 18 -9.55 -13.36 1.77
C LYS A 18 -11.00 -12.92 1.94
N TYR A 19 -11.91 -13.79 2.40
CA TYR A 19 -13.32 -13.45 2.60
C TYR A 19 -13.55 -12.55 3.82
N PRO A 20 -13.02 -12.87 5.02
CA PRO A 20 -12.98 -11.93 6.14
C PRO A 20 -12.36 -10.59 5.77
N ASP A 21 -11.22 -10.58 5.06
CA ASP A 21 -10.53 -9.34 4.68
C ASP A 21 -11.37 -8.49 3.72
N LEU A 22 -12.07 -9.14 2.78
CA LEU A 22 -13.03 -8.49 1.90
C LEU A 22 -14.20 -7.87 2.69
N ALA A 23 -14.73 -8.60 3.68
CA ALA A 23 -15.80 -8.10 4.54
C ALA A 23 -15.34 -6.90 5.40
N LEU A 24 -14.13 -6.96 5.96
CA LEU A 24 -13.51 -5.86 6.70
C LEU A 24 -13.28 -4.64 5.81
N SER A 25 -12.83 -4.84 4.57
CA SER A 25 -12.62 -3.77 3.60
C SER A 25 -13.95 -3.09 3.23
N ALA A 26 -15.00 -3.87 2.98
CA ALA A 26 -16.34 -3.34 2.71
C ALA A 26 -16.89 -2.55 3.91
N PHE A 27 -16.72 -3.07 5.14
CA PHE A 27 -17.09 -2.35 6.35
C PHE A 27 -16.29 -1.05 6.50
N GLY A 28 -14.98 -1.09 6.24
CA GLY A 28 -14.09 0.06 6.27
C GLY A 28 -14.48 1.16 5.27
N ILE A 29 -14.97 0.80 4.08
CA ILE A 29 -15.50 1.77 3.11
C ILE A 29 -16.71 2.49 3.70
N VAL A 30 -17.66 1.74 4.27
CA VAL A 30 -18.89 2.30 4.84
C VAL A 30 -18.57 3.25 6.01
N THR A 31 -17.69 2.84 6.93
CA THR A 31 -17.33 3.67 8.08
C THR A 31 -16.58 4.93 7.66
N ASN A 32 -15.63 4.84 6.71
CA ASN A 32 -14.91 6.02 6.21
C ASN A 32 -15.84 6.99 5.46
N ILE A 33 -16.81 6.51 4.68
CA ILE A 33 -17.83 7.38 4.05
C ILE A 33 -18.64 8.12 5.12
N ILE A 34 -19.10 7.43 6.17
CA ILE A 34 -19.83 8.04 7.27
C ILE A 34 -18.97 9.12 7.94
N HIS A 35 -17.70 8.84 8.23
CA HIS A 35 -16.76 9.82 8.79
C HIS A 35 -16.60 11.05 7.89
N ILE A 36 -16.40 10.85 6.59
CA ILE A 36 -16.31 11.94 5.61
C ILE A 36 -17.57 12.81 5.64
N CYS A 37 -18.77 12.21 5.66
CA CYS A 37 -20.03 12.94 5.73
C CYS A 37 -20.13 13.82 6.98
N PHE A 38 -19.71 13.33 8.15
CA PHE A 38 -19.68 14.12 9.38
C PHE A 38 -18.60 15.22 9.36
N LEU A 39 -17.41 14.90 8.85
CA LEU A 39 -16.27 15.83 8.83
C LEU A 39 -16.52 17.01 7.87
N PHE A 40 -17.22 16.80 6.75
CA PHE A 40 -17.56 17.86 5.81
C PHE A 40 -18.47 18.95 6.42
N GLN A 41 -19.30 18.61 7.40
CA GLN A 41 -20.15 19.59 8.10
C GLN A 41 -19.33 20.62 8.89
N ASN A 42 -18.09 20.27 9.28
CA ASN A 42 -17.17 21.12 10.06
C ASN A 42 -15.79 21.26 9.38
N SER A 43 -15.77 21.33 8.04
CA SER A 43 -14.58 21.16 7.19
C SER A 43 -13.37 22.06 7.48
N LYS A 44 -13.58 23.25 8.06
CA LYS A 44 -12.49 24.20 8.33
C LYS A 44 -11.56 23.77 9.45
N ILE A 45 -12.05 23.01 10.43
CA ILE A 45 -11.28 22.60 11.62
C ILE A 45 -10.67 21.22 11.39
N PHE A 46 -11.35 20.35 10.64
CA PHE A 46 -11.00 18.94 10.52
C PHE A 46 -10.40 18.55 9.17
N ILE A 47 -9.77 19.49 8.46
CA ILE A 47 -9.24 19.22 7.11
C ILE A 47 -8.23 18.06 7.08
N PHE A 48 -7.39 17.91 8.11
CA PHE A 48 -6.44 16.79 8.20
C PHE A 48 -7.13 15.47 8.42
N LEU A 49 -8.18 15.44 9.23
CA LEU A 49 -9.00 14.24 9.39
C LEU A 49 -9.71 13.90 8.09
N ILE A 50 -10.20 14.88 7.31
CA ILE A 50 -10.74 14.63 5.97
C ILE A 50 -9.68 13.99 5.06
N PHE A 51 -8.43 14.47 5.10
CA PHE A 51 -7.34 13.87 4.32
C PHE A 51 -6.99 12.45 4.80
N ILE A 52 -6.89 12.23 6.11
CA ILE A 52 -6.62 10.89 6.68
C ILE A 52 -7.74 9.94 6.31
N THR A 53 -9.01 10.30 6.55
CA THR A 53 -10.16 9.47 6.21
C THR A 53 -10.28 9.26 4.69
N GLY A 54 -9.87 10.23 3.87
CA GLY A 54 -9.78 10.07 2.42
C GLY A 54 -8.70 9.08 1.99
N ALA A 55 -7.52 9.12 2.63
CA ALA A 55 -6.45 8.15 2.42
C ALA A 55 -6.89 6.75 2.89
N ASP A 56 -7.49 6.64 4.08
CA ASP A 56 -8.03 5.39 4.61
C ASP A 56 -9.09 4.80 3.67
N LEU A 57 -10.00 5.65 3.15
CA LEU A 57 -11.00 5.24 2.17
C LEU A 57 -10.36 4.67 0.89
N LEU A 58 -9.34 5.36 0.37
CA LEU A 58 -8.60 4.90 -0.81
C LEU A 58 -7.91 3.55 -0.52
N HIS A 59 -7.31 3.39 0.66
CA HIS A 59 -6.64 2.16 1.08
C HIS A 59 -7.60 0.96 1.17
N VAL A 60 -8.73 1.12 1.85
CA VAL A 60 -9.70 0.02 1.98
C VAL A 60 -10.39 -0.29 0.65
N PHE A 61 -10.55 0.71 -0.22
CA PHE A 61 -11.10 0.52 -1.56
C PHE A 61 -10.14 -0.27 -2.45
N THR A 62 -8.85 0.05 -2.44
CA THR A 62 -7.84 -0.69 -3.21
C THR A 62 -7.65 -2.10 -2.69
N ALA A 63 -7.67 -2.29 -1.37
CA ALA A 63 -7.68 -3.62 -0.75
C ALA A 63 -8.89 -4.45 -1.19
N LEU A 64 -10.09 -3.85 -1.22
CA LEU A 64 -11.29 -4.52 -1.74
C LEU A 64 -11.12 -4.96 -3.20
N LEU A 65 -10.59 -4.09 -4.07
CA LEU A 65 -10.33 -4.44 -5.47
C LEU A 65 -9.31 -5.59 -5.58
N ASP A 66 -8.24 -5.58 -4.80
CA ASP A 66 -7.24 -6.65 -4.77
C ASP A 66 -7.86 -7.99 -4.34
N HIS A 67 -8.61 -8.00 -3.24
CA HIS A 67 -9.26 -9.22 -2.75
C HIS A 67 -10.28 -9.77 -3.74
N VAL A 68 -11.13 -8.92 -4.34
CA VAL A 68 -12.09 -9.34 -5.37
C VAL A 68 -11.37 -9.92 -6.58
N TRP A 69 -10.32 -9.25 -7.06
CA TRP A 69 -9.56 -9.71 -8.23
C TRP A 69 -8.85 -11.04 -7.98
N ASN A 70 -8.26 -11.20 -6.79
CA ASN A 70 -7.62 -12.43 -6.37
C ASN A 70 -8.63 -13.58 -6.24
N ILE A 71 -9.86 -13.29 -5.78
CA ILE A 71 -10.95 -14.28 -5.72
C ILE A 71 -11.38 -14.72 -7.13
N ILE A 72 -11.63 -13.77 -8.03
CA ILE A 72 -12.01 -14.06 -9.42
C ILE A 72 -10.92 -14.89 -10.11
N THR A 73 -9.66 -14.47 -9.99
CA THR A 73 -8.52 -15.17 -10.59
C THR A 73 -8.38 -16.60 -10.07
N TYR A 74 -8.61 -16.82 -8.78
CA TYR A 74 -8.59 -18.15 -8.19
C TYR A 74 -9.71 -19.05 -8.72
N ILE A 75 -10.92 -18.52 -8.87
CA ILE A 75 -12.08 -19.26 -9.41
C ILE A 75 -11.82 -19.66 -10.86
N ASP A 76 -11.36 -18.73 -11.69
CA ASP A 76 -11.25 -18.94 -13.14
C ASP A 76 -9.97 -19.71 -13.53
N HIS A 77 -8.85 -19.47 -12.85
CA HIS A 77 -7.52 -19.92 -13.28
C HIS A 77 -6.75 -20.69 -12.21
N LYS A 78 -7.45 -21.28 -11.21
CA LYS A 78 -6.94 -22.14 -10.12
C LYS A 78 -5.41 -22.29 -10.06
N ASN A 79 -4.78 -21.74 -9.01
CA ASN A 79 -3.34 -21.85 -8.74
C ASN A 79 -2.42 -21.02 -9.67
N CYS A 80 -2.94 -19.96 -10.31
CA CYS A 80 -2.08 -18.98 -10.98
C CYS A 80 -1.41 -18.05 -9.96
N SER A 81 -0.13 -18.30 -9.63
CA SER A 81 0.69 -17.33 -8.89
C SER A 81 1.34 -16.35 -9.87
N GLY A 82 1.00 -15.06 -9.80
CA GLY A 82 1.57 -14.04 -10.68
C GLY A 82 0.50 -13.29 -11.47
N TYR A 83 0.75 -13.05 -12.77
CA TYR A 83 -0.20 -12.38 -13.66
C TYR A 83 -0.65 -13.32 -14.79
N LEU A 84 -1.89 -13.14 -15.24
CA LEU A 84 -2.48 -13.88 -16.36
C LEU A 84 -2.01 -13.34 -17.72
N ASN A 85 -1.93 -12.02 -17.83
CA ASN A 85 -1.55 -11.29 -19.03
C ASN A 85 -1.04 -9.88 -18.67
N TYR A 86 -0.63 -9.11 -19.68
CA TYR A 86 -0.17 -7.74 -19.47
C TYR A 86 -1.24 -6.82 -18.87
N PHE A 87 -2.52 -7.03 -19.18
CA PHE A 87 -3.60 -6.22 -18.60
C PHE A 87 -3.72 -6.47 -17.09
N ASP A 88 -3.71 -7.73 -16.67
CA ASP A 88 -3.69 -8.12 -15.25
C ASP A 88 -2.48 -7.53 -14.52
N MET A 89 -1.30 -7.58 -15.15
CA MET A 89 -0.10 -6.97 -14.61
C MET A 89 -0.23 -5.44 -14.42
N ILE A 90 -0.80 -4.73 -15.39
CA ILE A 90 -1.05 -3.28 -15.30
C ILE A 90 -2.06 -2.99 -14.18
N PHE A 91 -3.13 -3.77 -14.11
CA PHE A 91 -4.16 -3.62 -13.09
C PHE A 91 -3.61 -3.83 -11.68
N LYS A 92 -2.86 -4.91 -11.45
CA LYS A 92 -2.17 -5.16 -10.18
C LYS A 92 -1.17 -4.06 -9.82
N SER A 93 -0.42 -3.56 -10.80
CA SER A 93 0.51 -2.43 -10.57
C SER A 93 -0.25 -1.18 -10.13
N LEU A 94 -1.39 -0.86 -10.76
CA LEU A 94 -2.24 0.26 -10.35
C LEU A 94 -2.78 0.10 -8.94
N ILE A 95 -3.24 -1.10 -8.57
CA ILE A 95 -3.68 -1.41 -7.20
C ILE A 95 -2.54 -1.14 -6.20
N ILE A 96 -1.33 -1.66 -6.47
CA ILE A 96 -0.15 -1.45 -5.61
C ILE A 96 0.16 0.04 -5.47
N ILE A 97 0.12 0.82 -6.56
CA ILE A 97 0.34 2.28 -6.51
C ILE A 97 -0.59 2.92 -5.49
N PHE A 98 -1.90 2.70 -5.64
CA PHE A 98 -2.87 3.40 -4.81
C PHE A 98 -2.86 2.87 -3.37
N PHE A 99 -2.62 1.58 -3.18
CA PHE A 99 -2.48 0.97 -1.85
C PHE A 99 -1.29 1.56 -1.08
N GLU A 100 -0.07 1.48 -1.64
CA GLU A 100 1.14 2.01 -1.02
C GLU A 100 1.06 3.53 -0.79
N PHE A 101 0.51 4.25 -1.77
CA PHE A 101 0.31 5.68 -1.65
C PHE A 101 -0.61 6.03 -0.49
N SER A 102 -1.74 5.31 -0.37
CA SER A 102 -2.72 5.55 0.68
C SER A 102 -2.18 5.24 2.08
N ASP A 103 -1.52 4.09 2.29
CA ASP A 103 -0.92 3.71 3.58
C ASP A 103 0.11 4.75 4.05
N ASN A 104 1.02 5.11 3.14
CA ASN A 104 2.08 6.06 3.47
C ASN A 104 1.51 7.46 3.76
N SER A 105 0.55 7.92 2.96
CA SER A 105 -0.02 9.26 3.13
C SER A 105 -0.71 9.45 4.47
N GLY A 106 -1.53 8.48 4.92
CA GLY A 106 -2.22 8.55 6.21
C GLY A 106 -1.26 8.59 7.40
N ALA A 107 -0.22 7.76 7.38
CA ALA A 107 0.77 7.70 8.44
C ALA A 107 1.59 9.00 8.57
N TRP A 108 2.07 9.55 7.45
CA TRP A 108 2.84 10.79 7.49
C TRP A 108 1.98 11.98 7.94
N ILE A 109 0.75 12.11 7.43
CA ILE A 109 -0.16 13.19 7.84
C ILE A 109 -0.43 13.15 9.34
N SER A 110 -0.62 11.95 9.90
CA SER A 110 -0.82 11.76 11.34
C SER A 110 0.38 12.22 12.17
N ILE A 111 1.61 11.91 11.73
CA ILE A 111 2.84 12.40 12.37
C ILE A 111 2.90 13.93 12.32
N PHE A 112 2.64 14.54 11.17
CA PHE A 112 2.69 16.00 11.02
C PHE A 112 1.62 16.73 11.84
N MET A 113 0.44 16.13 12.01
CA MET A 113 -0.63 16.69 12.84
C MET A 113 -0.25 16.80 14.33
N SER A 114 0.68 15.96 14.82
CA SER A 114 1.13 16.03 16.22
C SER A 114 2.01 17.24 16.54
N PHE A 115 2.60 17.89 15.53
CA PHE A 115 3.46 19.04 15.75
C PHE A 115 2.65 20.33 15.88
N LYS A 116 2.99 21.17 16.86
CA LYS A 116 2.40 22.50 17.05
C LYS A 116 2.89 23.46 15.96
N TRP A 117 2.24 23.44 14.81
CA TRP A 117 2.54 24.31 13.67
C TRP A 117 1.38 25.23 13.32
N SER A 118 1.70 26.34 12.65
CA SER A 118 0.67 27.27 12.16
C SER A 118 -0.13 26.64 11.01
N TRP A 119 -1.43 26.89 10.99
CA TRP A 119 -2.38 26.26 10.07
C TRP A 119 -1.95 26.31 8.59
N ASN A 120 -1.51 27.48 8.12
CA ASN A 120 -1.06 27.66 6.73
C ASN A 120 0.22 26.86 6.42
N HIS A 121 1.09 26.70 7.41
CA HIS A 121 2.33 25.94 7.26
C HIS A 121 2.05 24.43 7.16
N VAL A 122 1.17 23.90 8.02
CA VAL A 122 0.79 22.47 7.98
C VAL A 122 0.09 22.12 6.67
N LYS A 123 -0.86 22.96 6.21
CA LYS A 123 -1.55 22.72 4.92
C LYS A 123 -0.58 22.64 3.75
N LYS A 124 0.37 23.59 3.68
CA LYS A 124 1.40 23.61 2.63
C LYS A 124 2.23 22.34 2.69
N ILE A 125 2.75 21.98 3.87
CA ILE A 125 3.59 20.79 4.05
C ILE A 125 2.84 19.50 3.67
N ALA A 126 1.59 19.35 4.11
CA ALA A 126 0.79 18.17 3.77
C ALA A 126 0.59 18.01 2.25
N THR A 127 0.28 19.10 1.53
CA THR A 127 0.19 19.06 0.07
C THR A 127 1.51 18.69 -0.60
N TRP A 128 2.64 19.22 -0.11
CA TRP A 128 3.97 18.87 -0.62
C TRP A 128 4.31 17.40 -0.38
N ILE A 129 4.06 16.88 0.82
CA ILE A 129 4.29 15.47 1.15
C ILE A 129 3.44 14.57 0.26
N PHE A 130 2.16 14.89 0.10
CA PHE A 130 1.25 14.13 -0.75
C PHE A 130 1.75 14.07 -2.20
N GLY A 131 2.21 15.21 -2.74
CA GLY A 131 2.81 15.27 -4.07
C GLY A 131 4.09 14.44 -4.18
N ILE A 132 4.99 14.54 -3.20
CA ILE A 132 6.26 13.78 -3.18
C ILE A 132 6.00 12.27 -3.09
N LEU A 133 5.11 11.83 -2.19
CA LEU A 133 4.74 10.43 -2.03
C LEU A 133 4.09 9.88 -3.30
N PHE A 134 3.19 10.66 -3.92
CA PHE A 134 2.54 10.24 -5.16
C PHE A 134 3.56 10.03 -6.29
N VAL A 135 4.49 10.98 -6.47
CA VAL A 135 5.56 10.86 -7.48
C VAL A 135 6.49 9.69 -7.16
N TYR A 136 6.87 9.51 -5.89
CA TYR A 136 7.75 8.43 -5.44
C TYR A 136 7.16 7.05 -5.75
N VAL A 137 5.91 6.81 -5.36
CA VAL A 137 5.21 5.52 -5.60
C VAL A 137 4.94 5.32 -7.10
N SER A 138 4.59 6.38 -7.83
CA SER A 138 4.35 6.30 -9.28
C SER A 138 5.62 5.94 -10.05
N LEU A 139 6.78 6.49 -9.66
CA LEU A 139 8.08 6.14 -10.26
C LEU A 139 8.43 4.68 -10.02
N TYR A 140 8.26 4.19 -8.79
CA TYR A 140 8.49 2.78 -8.46
C TYR A 140 7.67 1.83 -9.34
N CYS A 141 6.37 2.06 -9.43
CA CYS A 141 5.51 1.18 -10.20
C CYS A 141 5.75 1.31 -11.71
N SER A 142 6.16 2.49 -12.20
CA SER A 142 6.57 2.66 -13.59
C SER A 142 7.84 1.85 -13.91
N ILE A 143 8.83 1.85 -13.01
CA ILE A 143 10.05 1.04 -13.16
C ILE A 143 9.70 -0.45 -13.14
N MET A 144 8.84 -0.89 -12.21
CA MET A 144 8.35 -2.27 -12.14
C MET A 144 7.66 -2.69 -13.44
N MET A 145 6.75 -1.86 -13.94
CA MET A 145 6.05 -2.11 -15.21
C MET A 145 7.03 -2.24 -16.38
N ILE A 146 8.06 -1.40 -16.45
CA ILE A 146 9.08 -1.50 -17.51
C ILE A 146 9.86 -2.81 -17.40
N ILE A 147 10.29 -3.19 -16.19
CA ILE A 147 11.03 -4.44 -15.95
C ILE A 147 10.18 -5.64 -16.38
N PHE A 148 8.92 -5.70 -15.93
CA PHE A 148 8.05 -6.84 -16.23
C PHE A 148 7.56 -6.85 -17.69
N ALA A 149 7.36 -5.70 -18.32
CA ALA A 149 6.87 -5.64 -19.70
C ALA A 149 7.95 -5.94 -20.74
N TYR A 150 9.17 -5.44 -20.52
CA TYR A 150 10.21 -5.38 -21.57
C TYR A 150 11.49 -6.14 -21.26
N ILE A 151 11.82 -6.36 -19.98
CA ILE A 151 13.11 -6.97 -19.60
C ILE A 151 12.93 -8.44 -19.23
N LEU A 152 11.91 -8.73 -18.43
CA LEU A 152 11.62 -10.10 -18.02
C LEU A 152 10.91 -10.86 -19.15
N PRO A 153 11.22 -12.16 -19.32
CA PRO A 153 10.48 -13.00 -20.23
C PRO A 153 9.01 -13.08 -19.76
N TYR A 154 8.09 -12.85 -20.69
CA TYR A 154 6.66 -13.01 -20.43
C TYR A 154 6.39 -14.45 -19.97
N SER A 155 5.92 -14.60 -18.74
CA SER A 155 5.75 -15.90 -18.10
C SER A 155 4.50 -15.87 -17.23
N PRO A 156 3.31 -16.04 -17.82
CA PRO A 156 2.05 -15.96 -17.09
C PRO A 156 1.96 -17.11 -16.08
N CYS A 157 1.41 -16.82 -14.90
CA CYS A 157 1.25 -17.77 -13.80
C CYS A 157 2.56 -18.47 -13.34
N SER A 158 3.73 -17.89 -13.61
CA SER A 158 5.00 -18.49 -13.24
C SER A 158 5.29 -18.41 -11.75
N SER A 159 5.53 -19.56 -11.13
CA SER A 159 5.98 -19.68 -9.74
C SER A 159 7.50 -19.63 -9.59
N GLU A 160 8.26 -19.38 -10.67
CA GLU A 160 9.72 -19.53 -10.67
C GLU A 160 10.49 -18.34 -10.07
N ASN A 161 9.78 -17.37 -9.47
CA ASN A 161 10.32 -16.15 -8.87
C ASN A 161 11.32 -15.41 -9.78
N ILE A 162 10.99 -15.34 -11.07
CA ILE A 162 11.87 -14.81 -12.13
C ILE A 162 12.33 -13.39 -11.81
N ALA A 163 11.43 -12.54 -11.30
CA ALA A 163 11.75 -11.17 -10.90
C ALA A 163 12.79 -11.12 -9.75
N GLN A 164 12.68 -11.99 -8.75
CA GLN A 164 13.64 -12.02 -7.63
C GLN A 164 15.03 -12.47 -8.09
N LYS A 165 15.10 -13.48 -8.97
CA LYS A 165 16.37 -13.92 -9.57
C LYS A 165 17.00 -12.81 -10.39
N PHE A 166 16.21 -12.13 -11.24
CA PHE A 166 16.66 -10.99 -12.01
C PHE A 166 17.23 -9.88 -11.12
N LEU A 167 16.54 -9.50 -10.04
CA LEU A 167 17.04 -8.47 -9.11
C LEU A 167 18.33 -8.88 -8.39
N LYS A 168 18.55 -10.17 -8.15
CA LYS A 168 19.74 -10.67 -7.45
C LYS A 168 20.96 -10.79 -8.36
N GLU A 169 20.75 -11.17 -9.61
CA GLU A 169 21.81 -11.56 -10.53
C GLU A 169 22.13 -10.48 -11.57
N SER A 170 21.22 -9.53 -11.80
CA SER A 170 21.36 -8.52 -12.84
C SER A 170 22.15 -7.30 -12.38
N ASN A 171 23.09 -6.86 -13.22
CA ASN A 171 23.74 -5.55 -13.12
C ASN A 171 22.97 -4.44 -13.85
N ASP A 172 21.74 -4.71 -14.30
CA ASP A 172 20.92 -3.74 -15.02
C ASP A 172 20.57 -2.50 -14.15
N ALA A 173 20.58 -1.32 -14.77
CA ALA A 173 20.33 -0.07 -14.07
C ALA A 173 18.92 0.00 -13.46
N MET A 174 17.90 -0.58 -14.09
CA MET A 174 16.53 -0.62 -13.57
C MET A 174 16.43 -1.56 -12.37
N ALA A 175 17.12 -2.71 -12.41
CA ALA A 175 17.20 -3.62 -11.27
C ALA A 175 17.87 -2.94 -10.06
N GLN A 176 18.97 -2.22 -10.28
CA GLN A 176 19.65 -1.46 -9.23
C GLN A 176 18.77 -0.33 -8.68
N ALA A 177 18.07 0.42 -9.55
CA ALA A 177 17.14 1.46 -9.12
C ALA A 177 16.02 0.92 -8.22
N LEU A 178 15.49 -0.27 -8.54
CA LEU A 178 14.49 -0.94 -7.71
C LEU A 178 15.06 -1.37 -6.36
N LEU A 179 16.27 -1.93 -6.33
CA LEU A 179 16.95 -2.29 -5.06
C LEU A 179 17.21 -1.06 -4.18
N TRP A 180 17.55 0.08 -4.78
CA TRP A 180 17.67 1.35 -4.06
C TRP A 180 16.35 1.82 -3.48
N TYR A 181 15.26 1.69 -4.25
CA TYR A 181 13.91 1.99 -3.76
C TYR A 181 13.57 1.15 -2.53
N ILE A 182 13.76 -0.18 -2.60
CA ILE A 182 13.46 -1.10 -1.48
C ILE A 182 14.27 -0.74 -0.23
N LYS A 183 15.54 -0.36 -0.39
CA LYS A 183 16.37 0.12 0.72
C LYS A 183 15.87 1.43 1.32
N LEU A 184 15.43 2.37 0.48
CA LEU A 184 14.85 3.63 0.92
C LEU A 184 13.55 3.40 1.68
N GLU A 185 12.69 2.52 1.19
CA GLU A 185 11.44 2.14 1.84
C GLU A 185 11.69 1.59 3.25
N LEU A 186 12.70 0.71 3.41
CA LEU A 186 13.12 0.22 4.72
C LEU A 186 13.56 1.38 5.65
N ILE A 187 14.34 2.33 5.14
CA ILE A 187 14.78 3.50 5.90
C ILE A 187 13.58 4.37 6.31
N PHE A 188 12.64 4.63 5.39
CA PHE A 188 11.43 5.38 5.69
C PHE A 188 10.53 4.64 6.68
N GLY A 189 10.42 3.32 6.58
CA GLY A 189 9.69 2.49 7.54
C GLY A 189 10.28 2.58 8.95
N LEU A 190 11.62 2.52 9.07
CA LEU A 190 12.31 2.73 10.34
C LEU A 190 12.10 4.15 10.87
N ALA A 191 12.21 5.17 10.01
CA ALA A 191 11.98 6.56 10.39
C ALA A 191 10.53 6.77 10.90
N ARG A 192 9.55 6.16 10.23
CA ARG A 192 8.14 6.15 10.65
C ARG A 192 7.96 5.51 12.03
N PHE A 193 8.57 4.35 12.24
CA PHE A 193 8.53 3.64 13.52
C PHE A 193 9.10 4.50 14.66
N PHE A 194 10.29 5.07 14.49
CA PHE A 194 10.90 5.94 15.51
C PHE A 194 10.10 7.22 15.76
N SER A 195 9.51 7.81 14.71
CA SER A 195 8.66 9.00 14.84
C SER A 195 7.42 8.70 15.69
N ASN A 196 6.77 7.57 15.46
CA ASN A 196 5.62 7.15 16.27
C ASN A 196 6.00 6.87 17.73
N LEU A 197 7.18 6.28 17.98
CA LEU A 197 7.69 6.04 19.33
C LEU A 197 7.92 7.37 20.09
N LEU A 198 8.54 8.35 19.44
CA LEU A 198 8.76 9.69 20.01
C LEU A 198 7.44 10.40 20.34
N LEU A 199 6.46 10.28 19.45
CA LEU A 199 5.13 10.87 19.61
C LEU A 199 4.40 10.25 20.82
N LEU A 200 4.51 8.93 21.00
CA LEU A 200 3.97 8.24 22.17
C LEU A 200 4.63 8.73 23.48
N GLN A 201 5.95 8.88 23.50
CA GLN A 201 6.68 9.40 24.66
C GLN A 201 6.27 10.83 25.01
N MET A 202 6.10 11.69 23.99
CA MET A 202 5.61 13.06 24.20
C MET A 202 4.21 13.10 24.80
N LEU A 203 3.31 12.24 24.35
CA LEU A 203 1.95 12.14 24.88
C LEU A 203 1.95 11.67 26.35
N GLN A 204 2.78 10.69 26.70
CA GLN A 204 2.93 10.22 28.08
C GLN A 204 3.45 11.32 29.01
N ASN A 205 4.45 12.09 28.58
CA ASN A 205 5.02 13.19 29.36
C ASN A 205 4.03 14.35 29.57
N LEU A 206 3.16 14.62 28.59
CA LEU A 206 2.08 15.61 28.71
C LEU A 206 1.02 15.20 29.75
N HIS A 207 0.75 13.90 29.88
CA HIS A 207 -0.21 13.40 30.87
C HIS A 207 0.34 13.46 32.30
N LEU A 208 1.65 13.39 32.48
CA LEU A 208 2.30 13.50 33.81
C LEU A 208 2.39 14.94 34.32
N GLN A 209 2.13 15.94 33.47
CA GLN A 209 2.18 17.37 33.83
C GLN A 209 0.79 17.98 34.11
N ARG A 210 -0.29 17.21 33.97
CA ARG A 210 -1.66 17.58 34.36
C ARG A 210 -2.05 16.91 35.66
#